data_AF-A0A9W7YG05-F1
#
_entry.id   AF-A0A9W7YG05-F1
#
_cell.length_a   1.000
_cell.length_b   1.000
_cell.length_c   1.000
_cell.angle_alpha   90.00
_cell.angle_beta   90.00
_cell.angle_gamma   90.00
#
_symmetry.space_group_name_H-M   'P 1'
#
loop_
_entity.id
_entity.type
_entity.pdbx_description
1 polymer ?
#
loop_
_entity_poly.entity_id
_entity_poly.type
_entity_poly.pdbx_seq_one_letter_code
_entity_poly.pdbx_strand_id
1 'polypeptide(L)'
;MAAGGDQGSAEEAQRAAERRAFAAAHQGHEKQHLAMFLIFVAVLAMLPATVRYWRLRHALSYKLVSVGSICMLPPYFALGNGYVRFLAVWIGYMGVSTYVLFLATREPLYPRAPRRVYQWVALINKASYAVSTAGVVLFAFCLFNAIPGATDSEFVVESSLMTLFYGLYFGLLSRDLVSLCSDRMAATLGYGGGGGGLPTKALAPGVCCICSGVLGSADGVLGSTGDAPVPVEPTHVLGCGHEFHAICIRGWCVVGKKDSCPFCREKVDLETLKQNPWDRHELLYVTALEYMRFFVSWQPMTLLLLAGVFWATGLD
;
A
#
# COMPACT_ATOMS: atom_id res chain seq x y z
N MET A 1 -64.29 -23.76 -6.11
CA MET A 1 -62.90 -24.08 -5.73
C MET A 1 -62.09 -24.68 -6.91
N ALA A 2 -62.15 -24.08 -8.11
CA ALA A 2 -61.46 -24.64 -9.29
C ALA A 2 -60.88 -23.55 -10.22
N ALA A 3 -60.32 -22.48 -9.66
CA ALA A 3 -59.72 -21.37 -10.43
C ALA A 3 -58.19 -21.25 -10.25
N GLY A 4 -57.58 -22.05 -9.37
CA GLY A 4 -56.14 -21.95 -9.06
C GLY A 4 -55.21 -22.86 -9.88
N GLY A 5 -55.76 -23.83 -10.63
CA GLY A 5 -54.96 -24.78 -11.41
C GLY A 5 -54.46 -24.24 -12.76
N ASP A 6 -55.19 -23.29 -13.35
CA ASP A 6 -54.93 -22.80 -14.71
C ASP A 6 -53.80 -21.75 -14.75
N GLN A 7 -53.71 -20.90 -13.72
CA GLN A 7 -52.66 -19.89 -13.58
C GLN A 7 -51.27 -20.51 -13.40
N GLY A 8 -51.16 -21.62 -12.66
CA GLY A 8 -49.89 -22.35 -12.52
C GLY A 8 -49.41 -22.96 -13.83
N SER A 9 -50.33 -23.46 -14.68
CA SER A 9 -49.97 -24.05 -15.98
C SER A 9 -49.50 -23.01 -16.99
N ALA A 10 -50.10 -21.81 -16.97
CA ALA A 10 -49.70 -20.70 -17.83
C ALA A 10 -48.31 -20.15 -17.44
N GLU A 11 -48.04 -20.02 -16.14
CA GLU A 11 -46.74 -19.56 -15.63
C GLU A 11 -45.62 -20.59 -15.89
N GLU A 12 -45.93 -21.89 -15.78
CA GLU A 12 -45.01 -22.97 -16.15
C GLU A 12 -44.73 -23.01 -17.66
N ALA A 13 -45.75 -22.79 -18.49
CA ALA A 13 -45.58 -22.69 -19.94
C ALA A 13 -44.71 -21.49 -20.33
N GLN A 14 -44.86 -20.36 -19.63
CA GLN A 14 -44.07 -19.15 -19.85
C GLN A 14 -42.60 -19.35 -19.42
N ARG A 15 -42.35 -19.96 -18.25
CA ARG A 15 -40.98 -20.34 -17.83
C ARG A 15 -40.36 -21.40 -18.75
N ALA A 16 -41.17 -22.29 -19.33
CA ALA A 16 -40.69 -23.29 -20.29
C ALA A 16 -40.33 -22.64 -21.65
N ALA A 17 -41.10 -21.64 -22.08
CA ALA A 17 -40.79 -20.83 -23.26
C ALA A 17 -39.52 -20.01 -23.05
N GLU A 18 -39.35 -19.37 -21.88
CA GLU A 18 -38.12 -18.65 -21.50
C GLU A 18 -36.90 -19.57 -21.46
N ARG A 19 -37.02 -20.77 -20.87
CA ARG A 19 -35.93 -21.77 -20.86
C ARG A 19 -35.56 -22.23 -22.27
N ARG A 20 -36.54 -22.39 -23.16
CA ARG A 20 -36.29 -22.76 -24.57
C ARG A 20 -35.67 -21.60 -25.36
N ALA A 21 -36.11 -20.38 -25.14
CA ALA A 21 -35.52 -19.18 -25.74
C ALA A 21 -34.08 -18.96 -25.25
N PHE A 22 -33.83 -19.14 -23.95
CA PHE A 22 -32.50 -19.13 -23.37
C PHE A 22 -31.63 -20.26 -23.94
N ALA A 23 -32.13 -21.50 -24.00
CA ALA A 23 -31.39 -22.63 -24.57
C ALA A 23 -31.09 -22.44 -26.07
N ALA A 24 -32.00 -21.83 -26.84
CA ALA A 24 -31.77 -21.48 -28.24
C ALA A 24 -30.73 -20.36 -28.39
N ALA A 25 -30.76 -19.35 -27.51
CA ALA A 25 -29.74 -18.29 -27.47
C ALA A 25 -28.35 -18.81 -27.04
N HIS A 26 -28.28 -19.92 -26.29
CA HIS A 26 -27.03 -20.53 -25.81
C HIS A 26 -26.58 -21.75 -26.62
N GLN A 27 -27.32 -22.15 -27.68
CA GLN A 27 -26.92 -23.26 -28.54
C GLN A 27 -25.63 -22.90 -29.30
N GLY A 28 -24.52 -23.56 -28.95
CA GLY A 28 -23.19 -23.33 -29.55
C GLY A 28 -22.30 -22.34 -28.77
N HIS A 29 -22.87 -21.57 -27.83
CA HIS A 29 -22.15 -20.58 -27.04
C HIS A 29 -21.31 -21.21 -25.91
N GLU A 30 -21.59 -22.46 -25.51
CA GLU A 30 -20.80 -23.21 -24.53
C GLU A 30 -19.32 -23.36 -24.94
N LYS A 31 -19.04 -23.51 -26.24
CA LYS A 31 -17.66 -23.61 -26.75
C LYS A 31 -16.92 -22.27 -26.66
N GLN A 32 -17.62 -21.16 -26.87
CA GLN A 32 -17.07 -19.81 -26.72
C GLN A 32 -16.85 -19.47 -25.25
N HIS A 33 -17.81 -19.77 -24.37
CA HIS A 33 -17.63 -19.61 -22.93
C HIS A 33 -16.48 -20.46 -22.38
N LEU A 34 -16.32 -21.71 -22.84
CA LEU A 34 -15.18 -22.54 -22.47
C LEU A 34 -13.87 -21.94 -22.98
N ALA A 35 -13.82 -21.43 -24.21
CA ALA A 35 -12.63 -20.77 -24.76
C ALA A 35 -12.26 -19.50 -23.95
N MET A 36 -13.23 -18.64 -23.64
CA MET A 36 -13.03 -17.45 -22.79
C MET A 36 -12.52 -17.82 -21.41
N PHE A 37 -13.08 -18.86 -20.78
CA PHE A 37 -12.64 -19.35 -19.48
C PHE A 37 -11.20 -19.90 -19.52
N LEU A 38 -10.86 -20.70 -20.52
CA LEU A 38 -9.51 -21.24 -20.68
C LEU A 38 -8.47 -20.13 -20.92
N ILE A 39 -8.81 -19.12 -21.75
CA ILE A 39 -7.97 -17.94 -21.96
C ILE A 39 -7.79 -17.18 -20.64
N PHE A 40 -8.87 -16.95 -19.89
CA PHE A 40 -8.80 -16.29 -18.59
C PHE A 40 -7.89 -17.02 -17.60
N VAL A 41 -8.05 -18.34 -17.45
CA VAL A 41 -7.20 -19.16 -16.58
C VAL A 41 -5.74 -19.13 -17.04
N ALA A 42 -5.49 -19.20 -18.35
CA ALA A 42 -4.14 -19.11 -18.90
C ALA A 42 -3.50 -17.74 -18.60
N VAL A 43 -4.22 -16.64 -18.80
CA VAL A 43 -3.74 -15.28 -18.49
C VAL A 43 -3.45 -15.15 -17.00
N LEU A 44 -4.34 -15.61 -16.11
CA LEU A 44 -4.11 -15.60 -14.66
C LEU A 44 -2.89 -16.41 -14.24
N ALA A 45 -2.64 -17.56 -14.87
CA ALA A 45 -1.46 -18.38 -14.57
C ALA A 45 -0.15 -17.75 -15.07
N MET A 46 -0.18 -17.07 -16.22
CA MET A 46 1.00 -16.44 -16.82
C MET A 46 1.35 -15.09 -16.17
N LEU A 47 0.37 -14.36 -15.63
CA LEU A 47 0.56 -13.03 -15.08
C LEU A 47 1.64 -13.00 -13.96
N PRO A 48 1.64 -13.85 -12.92
CA PRO A 48 2.68 -13.84 -11.89
C PRO A 48 4.09 -14.05 -12.44
N ALA A 49 4.25 -14.92 -13.44
CA ALA A 49 5.55 -15.19 -14.07
C ALA A 49 6.05 -13.95 -14.84
N THR A 50 5.18 -13.31 -15.61
CA THR A 50 5.48 -12.07 -16.34
C THR A 50 5.86 -10.94 -15.39
N VAL A 51 5.13 -10.80 -14.29
CA VAL A 51 5.41 -9.80 -13.25
C VAL A 51 6.76 -10.05 -12.57
N ARG A 52 7.04 -11.30 -12.23
CA ARG A 52 8.33 -11.69 -11.66
C ARG A 52 9.47 -11.38 -12.63
N TYR A 53 9.31 -11.75 -13.89
CA TYR A 53 10.29 -11.46 -14.95
C TYR A 53 10.52 -9.96 -15.12
N TRP A 54 9.44 -9.16 -15.16
CA TRP A 54 9.53 -7.71 -15.29
C TRP A 54 10.23 -7.06 -14.11
N ARG A 55 9.93 -7.50 -12.88
CA ARG A 55 10.59 -7.03 -11.66
C ARG A 55 12.08 -7.30 -11.66
N LEU A 56 12.52 -8.44 -12.20
CA LEU A 56 13.94 -8.80 -12.28
C LEU A 56 14.72 -7.97 -13.30
N ARG A 57 14.12 -7.71 -14.47
CA ARG A 57 14.83 -7.01 -15.57
C ARG A 57 14.73 -5.49 -15.49
N HIS A 58 13.56 -4.97 -15.08
CA HIS A 58 13.28 -3.53 -15.04
C HIS A 58 12.62 -3.14 -13.71
N ALA A 59 13.38 -3.25 -12.61
CA ALA A 59 12.89 -2.95 -11.26
C ALA A 59 12.35 -1.51 -11.10
N LEU A 60 12.96 -0.52 -11.78
CA LEU A 60 12.52 0.88 -11.70
C LEU A 60 11.17 1.10 -12.39
N SER A 61 10.99 0.57 -13.60
CA SER A 61 9.72 0.71 -14.33
C SER A 61 8.60 -0.01 -13.60
N TYR A 62 8.88 -1.22 -13.08
CA TYR A 62 7.92 -1.97 -12.28
C TYR A 62 7.46 -1.18 -11.06
N LYS A 63 8.39 -0.59 -10.30
CA LYS A 63 8.06 0.25 -9.13
C LYS A 63 7.20 1.45 -9.53
N LEU A 64 7.58 2.20 -10.58
CA LEU A 64 6.85 3.40 -11.00
C LEU A 64 5.44 3.06 -11.51
N VAL A 65 5.30 2.02 -12.34
CA VAL A 65 3.99 1.61 -12.86
C VAL A 65 3.12 1.07 -11.73
N SER A 66 3.67 0.27 -10.81
CA SER A 66 2.92 -0.24 -9.67
C SER A 66 2.45 0.86 -8.72
N VAL A 67 3.27 1.89 -8.45
CA VAL A 67 2.86 3.03 -7.62
C VAL A 67 1.83 3.88 -8.36
N GLY A 68 2.05 4.12 -9.65
CA GLY A 68 1.15 4.89 -10.50
C GLY A 68 -0.23 4.23 -10.64
N SER A 69 -0.28 2.91 -10.83
CA SER A 69 -1.54 2.17 -10.94
C SER A 69 -2.34 2.23 -9.64
N ILE A 70 -1.71 2.01 -8.49
CA ILE A 70 -2.37 2.12 -7.17
C ILE A 70 -2.87 3.55 -6.94
N CYS A 71 -2.08 4.55 -7.32
CA CYS A 71 -2.41 5.96 -7.12
C CYS A 71 -3.55 6.44 -8.04
N MET A 72 -3.62 5.94 -9.28
CA MET A 72 -4.48 6.52 -10.34
C MET A 72 -5.71 5.68 -10.67
N LEU A 73 -5.68 4.35 -10.53
CA LEU A 73 -6.83 3.50 -10.89
C LEU A 73 -8.06 3.77 -10.01
N PRO A 74 -7.98 3.78 -8.67
CA PRO A 74 -9.14 4.07 -7.83
C PRO A 74 -9.78 5.45 -8.05
N PRO A 75 -9.04 6.58 -8.14
CA PRO A 75 -9.66 7.87 -8.43
C PRO A 75 -10.22 7.95 -9.85
N TYR A 76 -9.63 7.26 -10.83
CA TYR A 76 -10.19 7.17 -12.18
C TYR A 76 -11.59 6.54 -12.17
N PHE A 77 -11.76 5.39 -11.51
CA PHE A 77 -13.08 4.77 -11.36
C PHE A 77 -14.02 5.61 -10.49
N ALA A 78 -13.51 6.28 -9.46
CA ALA A 78 -14.33 7.14 -8.60
C ALA A 78 -14.87 8.38 -9.33
N LEU A 79 -14.11 8.96 -10.26
CA LEU A 79 -14.57 10.04 -11.13
C LEU A 79 -15.69 9.57 -12.06
N GLY A 80 -15.55 8.39 -12.67
CA GLY A 80 -16.57 7.82 -13.56
C GLY A 80 -17.90 7.50 -12.85
N ASN A 81 -17.84 7.14 -11.56
CA ASN A 81 -19.02 6.78 -10.75
C ASN A 81 -19.53 7.91 -9.84
N GLY A 82 -18.91 9.10 -9.87
CA GLY A 82 -19.36 10.25 -9.08
C GLY A 82 -19.13 10.14 -7.55
N TYR A 83 -18.15 9.35 -7.09
CA TYR A 83 -17.86 9.18 -5.67
C TYR A 83 -17.07 10.37 -5.07
N VAL A 84 -17.76 11.51 -4.91
CA VAL A 84 -17.17 12.78 -4.46
C VAL A 84 -16.48 12.72 -3.09
N ARG A 85 -17.00 11.90 -2.16
CA ARG A 85 -16.44 11.74 -0.81
C ARG A 85 -15.03 11.15 -0.86
N PHE A 86 -14.86 10.09 -1.65
CA PHE A 86 -13.55 9.45 -1.85
C PHE A 86 -12.57 10.41 -2.49
N LEU A 87 -13.01 11.12 -3.54
CA LEU A 87 -12.16 12.07 -4.26
C LEU A 87 -11.70 13.22 -3.38
N ALA A 88 -12.57 13.78 -2.53
CA ALA A 88 -12.19 14.84 -1.61
C ALA A 88 -11.10 14.39 -0.62
N VAL A 89 -11.28 13.21 0.01
CA VAL A 89 -10.28 12.64 0.92
C VAL A 89 -8.98 12.32 0.19
N TRP A 90 -9.08 11.76 -1.02
CA TRP A 90 -7.92 11.42 -1.84
C TRP A 90 -7.13 12.66 -2.27
N ILE A 91 -7.78 13.73 -2.72
CA ILE A 91 -7.12 15.00 -3.09
C ILE A 91 -6.42 15.59 -1.86
N GLY A 92 -7.09 15.63 -0.71
CA GLY A 92 -6.48 16.11 0.53
C GLY A 92 -5.25 15.29 0.92
N TYR A 93 -5.36 13.96 0.88
CA TYR A 93 -4.26 13.05 1.15
C TYR A 93 -3.08 13.24 0.18
N MET A 94 -3.36 13.33 -1.13
CA MET A 94 -2.32 13.52 -2.15
C MET A 94 -1.68 14.89 -2.05
N GLY A 95 -2.43 15.94 -1.72
CA GLY A 95 -1.90 17.28 -1.50
C GLY A 95 -0.89 17.30 -0.35
N VAL A 96 -1.26 16.75 0.82
CA VAL A 96 -0.34 16.69 1.97
C VAL A 96 0.84 15.75 1.70
N SER A 97 0.59 14.59 1.10
CA SER A 97 1.66 13.63 0.77
C SER A 97 2.65 14.21 -0.23
N THR A 98 2.17 14.91 -1.26
CA THR A 98 3.03 15.61 -2.24
C THR A 98 3.82 16.73 -1.59
N TYR A 99 3.21 17.51 -0.68
CA TYR A 99 3.93 18.55 0.07
C TYR A 99 5.06 17.98 0.94
N VAL A 100 4.79 16.89 1.66
CA VAL A 100 5.80 16.21 2.50
C VAL A 100 6.90 15.58 1.63
N LEU A 101 6.53 14.96 0.51
CA LEU A 101 7.50 14.42 -0.47
C LEU A 101 8.35 15.52 -1.08
N PHE A 102 7.75 16.64 -1.44
CA PHE A 102 8.45 17.78 -2.01
C PHE A 102 9.50 18.34 -1.04
N LEU A 103 9.18 18.41 0.27
CA LEU A 103 10.14 18.80 1.30
C LEU A 103 11.31 17.79 1.41
N ALA A 104 11.05 16.51 1.12
CA ALA A 104 12.04 15.44 1.14
C ALA A 104 12.92 15.38 -0.13
N THR A 105 12.45 15.92 -1.25
CA THR A 105 13.17 15.87 -2.54
C THR A 105 13.93 17.15 -2.87
N ARG A 106 13.83 18.20 -2.05
CA ARG A 106 14.58 19.45 -2.25
C ARG A 106 16.07 19.23 -1.95
N GLU A 107 16.92 19.75 -2.82
CA GLU A 107 18.37 19.81 -2.63
C GLU A 107 18.79 21.25 -2.31
N PRO A 108 19.54 21.52 -1.23
CA PRO A 108 19.99 20.58 -0.19
C PRO A 108 18.84 20.14 0.75
N LEU A 109 18.88 18.88 1.19
CA LEU A 109 17.96 18.34 2.19
C LEU A 109 18.07 19.13 3.50
N TYR A 110 16.94 19.66 3.99
CA TYR A 110 16.91 20.25 5.32
C TYR A 110 17.15 19.15 6.38
N PRO A 111 18.08 19.33 7.34
CA PRO A 111 18.44 18.32 8.34
C PRO A 111 17.26 17.60 9.02
N ARG A 112 16.19 18.33 9.37
CA ARG A 112 15.02 17.74 10.05
C ARG A 112 13.94 17.19 9.11
N ALA A 113 14.10 17.29 7.78
CA ALA A 113 13.09 16.86 6.82
C ALA A 113 12.84 15.33 6.83
N PRO A 114 13.86 14.45 6.81
CA PRO A 114 13.64 13.00 6.86
C PRO A 114 12.84 12.56 8.08
N ARG A 115 13.09 13.20 9.23
CA ARG A 115 12.33 12.95 10.46
C ARG A 115 10.84 13.29 10.29
N ARG A 116 10.50 14.47 9.76
CA ARG A 116 9.10 14.85 9.55
C ARG A 116 8.41 13.89 8.58
N VAL A 117 9.09 13.47 7.53
CA VAL A 117 8.58 12.50 6.56
C VAL A 117 8.29 11.17 7.26
N TYR A 118 9.26 10.61 7.99
CA TYR A 118 9.05 9.34 8.70
C TYR A 118 7.96 9.44 9.77
N GLN A 119 7.83 10.57 10.47
CA GLN A 119 6.77 10.81 11.45
C GLN A 119 5.39 10.90 10.81
N TRP A 120 5.24 11.68 9.73
CA TRP A 120 3.99 11.80 8.97
C TRP A 120 3.52 10.44 8.44
N VAL A 121 4.47 9.66 7.94
CA VAL A 121 4.22 8.33 7.39
C VAL A 121 3.86 7.34 8.48
N ALA A 122 4.56 7.36 9.61
CA ALA A 122 4.22 6.52 10.75
C ALA A 122 2.84 6.87 11.30
N LEU A 123 2.46 8.15 11.30
CA LEU A 123 1.13 8.60 11.68
C LEU A 123 0.07 8.03 10.73
N ILE A 124 0.24 8.19 9.41
CA ILE A 124 -0.68 7.63 8.43
C ILE A 124 -0.77 6.11 8.58
N ASN A 125 0.35 5.40 8.65
CA ASN A 125 0.34 3.94 8.77
C ASN A 125 -0.41 3.47 10.02
N LYS A 126 -0.22 4.16 11.17
CA LYS A 126 -0.96 3.86 12.41
C LYS A 126 -2.46 4.16 12.27
N ALA A 127 -2.80 5.30 11.67
CA ALA A 127 -4.19 5.68 11.43
C ALA A 127 -4.89 4.70 10.48
N SER A 128 -4.25 4.37 9.35
CA SER A 128 -4.71 3.39 8.38
C SER A 128 -4.86 1.99 8.99
N TYR A 129 -3.91 1.56 9.82
CA TYR A 129 -4.02 0.31 10.57
C TYR A 129 -5.21 0.32 11.54
N ALA A 130 -5.40 1.42 12.30
CA ALA A 130 -6.54 1.56 13.21
C ALA A 130 -7.89 1.55 12.47
N VAL A 131 -7.99 2.27 11.36
CA VAL A 131 -9.20 2.31 10.51
C VAL A 131 -9.47 0.95 9.88
N SER A 132 -8.46 0.27 9.35
CA SER A 132 -8.61 -1.10 8.83
C SER A 132 -9.08 -2.07 9.92
N THR A 133 -8.47 -2.00 11.10
CA THR A 133 -8.85 -2.87 12.23
C THR A 133 -10.28 -2.60 12.67
N ALA A 134 -10.68 -1.33 12.77
CA ALA A 134 -12.07 -0.94 13.06
C ALA A 134 -13.04 -1.49 12.01
N GLY A 135 -12.70 -1.38 10.72
CA GLY A 135 -13.50 -1.96 9.62
C GLY A 135 -13.67 -3.47 9.73
N VAL A 136 -12.59 -4.22 10.03
CA VAL A 136 -12.67 -5.68 10.26
C VAL A 136 -13.55 -6.01 11.46
N VAL A 137 -13.40 -5.29 12.58
CA VAL A 137 -14.21 -5.52 13.79
C VAL A 137 -15.69 -5.25 13.52
N LEU A 138 -16.01 -4.15 12.84
CA LEU A 138 -17.39 -3.82 12.44
C LEU A 138 -17.97 -4.88 11.50
N PHE A 139 -17.19 -5.33 10.51
CA PHE A 139 -17.63 -6.36 9.58
C PHE A 139 -17.85 -7.71 10.28
N ALA A 140 -16.95 -8.11 11.17
CA ALA A 140 -17.11 -9.33 11.98
C ALA A 140 -18.36 -9.24 12.86
N PHE A 141 -18.61 -8.07 13.45
CA PHE A 141 -19.81 -7.84 14.25
C PHE A 141 -21.10 -8.03 13.44
N CYS A 142 -21.10 -7.59 12.18
CA CYS A 142 -22.22 -7.84 11.26
C CYS A 142 -22.38 -9.33 10.94
N LEU A 143 -21.28 -10.03 10.65
CA LEU A 143 -21.30 -11.45 10.31
C LEU A 143 -21.85 -12.35 11.43
N PHE A 144 -21.49 -12.06 12.69
CA PHE A 144 -21.94 -12.85 13.84
C PHE A 144 -23.33 -12.44 14.35
N ASN A 145 -24.01 -11.50 13.67
CA ASN A 145 -25.31 -10.94 14.06
C ASN A 145 -25.38 -10.58 15.56
N ALA A 146 -24.33 -9.93 16.06
CA ALA A 146 -24.15 -9.69 17.50
C ALA A 146 -25.22 -8.75 18.10
N ILE A 147 -25.91 -7.95 17.29
CA ILE A 147 -27.10 -7.17 17.67
C ILE A 147 -28.21 -7.40 16.63
N PRO A 148 -29.15 -8.32 16.91
CA PRO A 148 -30.28 -8.57 16.02
C PRO A 148 -31.02 -7.27 15.66
N GLY A 149 -31.21 -7.00 14.37
CA GLY A 149 -31.90 -5.81 13.85
C GLY A 149 -31.00 -4.60 13.52
N ALA A 150 -29.80 -4.46 14.11
CA ALA A 150 -28.85 -3.42 13.70
C ALA A 150 -27.85 -3.94 12.66
N THR A 151 -27.44 -5.21 12.78
CA THR A 151 -26.47 -5.86 11.88
C THR A 151 -27.05 -6.41 10.59
N ASP A 152 -28.38 -6.51 10.50
CA ASP A 152 -29.09 -6.91 9.27
C ASP A 152 -29.22 -5.76 8.26
N SER A 153 -28.81 -4.55 8.64
CA SER A 153 -28.88 -3.38 7.76
C SER A 153 -27.77 -3.41 6.71
N GLU A 154 -28.17 -3.43 5.44
CA GLU A 154 -27.28 -3.31 4.28
C GLU A 154 -26.29 -2.14 4.42
N PHE A 155 -26.76 -1.02 4.98
CA PHE A 155 -25.96 0.17 5.24
C PHE A 155 -24.77 -0.07 6.18
N VAL A 156 -24.95 -0.91 7.21
CA VAL A 156 -23.89 -1.18 8.19
C VAL A 156 -22.83 -2.10 7.57
N VAL A 157 -23.26 -3.10 6.79
CA VAL A 157 -22.36 -3.97 6.04
C VAL A 157 -21.55 -3.16 5.03
N GLU A 158 -22.21 -2.33 4.21
CA GLU A 158 -21.54 -1.45 3.24
C GLU A 158 -20.55 -0.51 3.94
N SER A 159 -20.98 0.16 5.01
CA SER A 159 -20.12 1.10 5.77
C SER A 159 -18.91 0.41 6.39
N SER A 160 -19.06 -0.83 6.88
CA SER A 160 -17.96 -1.60 7.46
C SER A 160 -16.91 -1.96 6.40
N LEU A 161 -17.37 -2.40 5.22
CA LEU A 161 -16.51 -2.77 4.11
C LEU A 161 -15.80 -1.54 3.52
N MET A 162 -16.52 -0.42 3.37
CA MET A 162 -15.93 0.85 2.93
C MET A 162 -14.85 1.33 3.90
N THR A 163 -15.11 1.28 5.20
CA THR A 163 -14.12 1.67 6.22
C THR A 163 -12.86 0.79 6.14
N LEU A 164 -13.04 -0.52 5.96
CA LEU A 164 -11.94 -1.47 5.78
C LEU A 164 -11.08 -1.13 4.55
N PHE A 165 -11.72 -0.93 3.39
CA PHE A 165 -11.03 -0.61 2.15
C PHE A 165 -10.33 0.75 2.19
N TYR A 166 -10.91 1.76 2.85
CA TYR A 166 -10.25 3.06 3.04
C TYR A 166 -8.95 2.89 3.84
N GLY A 167 -8.99 2.17 4.96
CA GLY A 167 -7.79 1.92 5.77
C GLY A 167 -6.72 1.15 4.99
N LEU A 168 -7.10 0.13 4.23
CA LEU A 168 -6.17 -0.68 3.44
C LEU A 168 -5.59 0.13 2.26
N TYR A 169 -6.40 0.93 1.58
CA TYR A 169 -5.97 1.71 0.43
C TYR A 169 -4.98 2.82 0.81
N PHE A 170 -5.31 3.66 1.79
CA PHE A 170 -4.41 4.73 2.23
C PHE A 170 -3.15 4.18 2.94
N GLY A 171 -3.26 3.02 3.60
CA GLY A 171 -2.12 2.28 4.13
C GLY A 171 -1.19 1.74 3.04
N LEU A 172 -1.75 1.19 1.97
CA LEU A 172 -0.97 0.74 0.81
C LEU A 172 -0.28 1.92 0.11
N LEU A 173 -1.02 3.01 -0.12
CA LEU A 173 -0.52 4.19 -0.81
C LEU A 173 0.62 4.86 -0.03
N SER A 174 0.48 5.02 1.29
CA SER A 174 1.54 5.58 2.14
C SER A 174 2.79 4.70 2.15
N ARG A 175 2.64 3.39 2.33
CA ARG A 175 3.76 2.43 2.29
C ARG A 175 4.56 2.49 0.99
N ASP A 176 3.88 2.65 -0.15
CA ASP A 176 4.53 2.65 -1.46
C ASP A 176 5.16 4.01 -1.81
N LEU A 177 4.50 5.13 -1.46
CA LEU A 177 5.08 6.48 -1.60
C LEU A 177 6.38 6.65 -0.79
N VAL A 178 6.43 6.03 0.39
CA VAL A 178 7.58 6.09 1.30
C VAL A 178 8.76 5.29 0.80
N SER A 179 8.49 4.12 0.22
CA SER A 179 9.55 3.34 -0.41
C SER A 179 10.21 4.14 -1.52
N LEU A 180 9.42 4.89 -2.31
CA LEU A 180 9.92 5.76 -3.37
C LEU A 180 10.70 6.96 -2.80
N CYS A 181 10.16 7.59 -1.75
CA CYS A 181 10.81 8.71 -1.06
C CYS A 181 12.14 8.31 -0.42
N SER A 182 12.19 7.15 0.24
CA SER A 182 13.37 6.66 0.95
C SER A 182 14.51 6.32 -0.01
N ASP A 183 14.20 5.84 -1.22
CA ASP A 183 15.19 5.67 -2.29
C ASP A 183 15.82 7.01 -2.71
N ARG A 184 15.00 8.07 -2.83
CA ARG A 184 15.48 9.42 -3.16
C ARG A 184 16.25 10.08 -2.01
N MET A 185 15.73 10.03 -0.79
CA MET A 185 16.43 10.56 0.39
C MET A 185 17.79 9.86 0.58
N ALA A 186 17.84 8.54 0.40
CA ALA A 186 19.10 7.78 0.44
C ALA A 186 20.11 8.27 -0.62
N ALA A 187 19.65 8.55 -1.84
CA ALA A 187 20.51 9.06 -2.91
C ALA A 187 21.06 10.47 -2.58
N THR A 188 20.24 11.36 -2.03
CA THR A 188 20.66 12.72 -1.69
C THR A 188 21.53 12.78 -0.43
N LEU A 189 21.37 11.83 0.51
CA LEU A 189 22.24 11.74 1.68
C LEU A 189 23.68 11.42 1.29
N GLY A 190 23.93 10.56 0.29
CA GLY A 190 25.23 10.47 -0.40
C GLY A 190 26.45 10.10 0.46
N TYR A 191 26.28 9.71 1.72
CA TYR A 191 27.39 9.42 2.65
C TYR A 191 28.09 8.08 2.40
N GLY A 192 27.56 7.25 1.49
CA GLY A 192 28.29 6.17 0.85
C GLY A 192 28.48 6.51 -0.63
N GLY A 193 29.72 6.60 -1.10
CA GLY A 193 30.04 6.85 -2.51
C GLY A 193 29.33 5.85 -3.42
N GLY A 194 28.84 6.31 -4.57
CA GLY A 194 28.48 5.41 -5.66
C GLY A 194 29.71 4.57 -6.02
N GLY A 195 29.53 3.25 -6.18
CA GLY A 195 30.55 2.33 -6.71
C GLY A 195 31.95 2.46 -6.11
N GLY A 196 32.20 1.92 -4.91
CA GLY A 196 33.56 1.68 -4.40
C GLY A 196 34.48 2.89 -4.19
N GLY A 197 34.01 4.12 -4.42
CA GLY A 197 34.78 5.35 -4.18
C GLY A 197 34.68 5.86 -2.74
N LEU A 198 35.74 6.54 -2.28
CA LEU A 198 35.81 7.21 -0.97
C LEU A 198 34.57 8.08 -0.70
N PRO A 199 34.10 8.17 0.57
CA PRO A 199 32.97 9.01 0.94
C PRO A 199 33.24 10.48 0.56
N THR A 200 32.39 11.06 -0.27
CA THR A 200 32.49 12.45 -0.75
C THR A 200 32.16 13.50 0.31
N LYS A 201 31.64 13.08 1.47
CA LYS A 201 31.35 13.96 2.63
C LYS A 201 31.83 13.30 3.92
N ALA A 202 32.77 13.93 4.61
CA ALA A 202 33.16 13.54 5.96
C ALA A 202 32.03 13.94 6.94
N LEU A 203 31.57 13.00 7.75
CA LEU A 203 30.59 13.27 8.82
C LEU A 203 31.33 13.74 10.07
N ALA A 204 30.89 14.84 10.67
CA ALA A 204 31.43 15.30 11.95
C ALA A 204 31.11 14.27 13.05
N PRO A 205 32.04 14.00 13.98
CA PRO A 205 31.78 13.10 15.10
C PRO A 205 30.63 13.62 15.96
N GLY A 206 29.76 12.72 16.43
CA GLY A 206 28.61 13.08 17.28
C GLY A 206 27.41 13.66 16.53
N VAL A 207 27.31 13.47 15.21
CA VAL A 207 26.15 13.91 14.41
C VAL A 207 25.49 12.72 13.71
N CYS A 208 24.16 12.64 13.80
CA CYS A 208 23.38 11.61 13.14
C CYS A 208 23.39 11.80 11.61
N CYS A 209 23.85 10.80 10.85
CA CYS A 209 23.96 10.85 9.38
C CYS A 209 22.63 11.08 8.65
N ILE A 210 21.49 10.73 9.27
CA ILE A 210 20.16 10.76 8.64
C ILE A 210 19.50 12.13 8.79
N CYS A 211 19.58 12.73 9.98
CA CYS A 211 18.91 14.00 10.29
C CYS A 211 19.89 15.17 10.52
N SER A 212 21.19 14.91 10.43
CA SER A 212 22.27 15.85 10.74
C SER A 212 22.14 16.55 12.10
N GLY A 213 21.42 15.95 13.05
CA GLY A 213 21.27 16.44 14.42
C GLY A 213 22.34 15.87 15.34
N VAL A 214 22.68 16.61 16.40
CA VAL A 214 23.67 16.18 17.40
C VAL A 214 23.15 14.93 18.14
N LEU A 215 24.02 13.93 18.27
CA LEU A 215 23.82 12.75 19.10
C LEU A 215 24.17 13.15 20.53
N GLY A 216 23.25 12.93 21.47
CA GLY A 216 23.44 13.33 22.85
C GLY A 216 24.53 12.48 23.49
N SER A 217 25.75 13.03 23.60
CA SER A 217 26.71 12.52 24.56
C SER A 217 26.33 13.06 25.94
N ALA A 218 26.24 12.16 26.92
CA ALA A 218 26.12 12.47 28.33
C ALA A 218 27.39 13.14 28.91
N ASP A 219 28.41 13.41 28.08
CA ASP A 219 29.60 14.15 28.47
C ASP A 219 29.49 15.62 28.06
N GLY A 220 29.23 16.47 29.05
CA GLY A 220 28.99 17.89 28.90
C GLY A 220 30.12 18.65 28.20
N VAL A 221 29.93 18.96 26.93
CA VAL A 221 30.60 20.09 26.28
C VAL A 221 29.58 21.18 26.04
N LEU A 222 29.76 22.26 26.81
CA LEU A 222 29.04 23.53 26.77
C LEU A 222 29.05 24.12 25.36
N GLY A 223 27.95 23.95 24.63
CA GLY A 223 27.60 24.82 23.51
C GLY A 223 26.93 26.08 24.06
N SER A 224 27.71 27.14 24.22
CA SER A 224 27.25 28.47 24.60
C SER A 224 26.21 29.00 23.60
N THR A 225 24.95 29.09 24.02
CA THR A 225 24.02 30.22 23.84
C THR A 225 22.62 29.77 24.27
N GLY A 226 22.20 30.16 25.47
CA GLY A 226 20.85 30.63 25.82
C GLY A 226 19.56 29.90 25.42
N ASP A 227 19.59 28.74 24.76
CA ASP A 227 18.38 28.06 24.30
C ASP A 227 18.04 26.83 25.16
N ALA A 228 16.75 26.63 25.36
CA ALA A 228 16.11 25.62 26.21
C ALA A 228 16.75 24.22 26.11
N PRO A 229 16.74 23.41 27.19
CA PRO A 229 17.33 22.08 27.20
C PRO A 229 16.75 21.24 26.05
N VAL A 230 17.62 20.89 25.09
CA VAL A 230 17.25 19.99 24.00
C VAL A 230 16.93 18.63 24.62
N PRO A 231 15.73 18.06 24.41
CA PRO A 231 15.39 16.74 24.94
C PRO A 231 16.43 15.72 24.49
N VAL A 232 17.08 15.04 25.44
CA VAL A 232 18.02 13.96 25.14
C VAL A 232 17.24 12.83 24.49
N GLU A 233 17.50 12.58 23.21
CA GLU A 233 16.82 11.54 22.46
C GLU A 233 17.58 10.23 22.55
N PRO A 234 16.89 9.09 22.67
CA PRO A 234 17.56 7.80 22.72
C PRO A 234 18.36 7.56 21.44
N THR A 235 19.64 7.25 21.59
CA THR A 235 20.53 6.84 20.51
C THR A 235 20.62 5.32 20.42
N HIS A 236 21.01 4.81 19.26
CA HIS A 236 21.18 3.39 19.00
C HIS A 236 22.47 3.19 18.20
N VAL A 237 23.35 2.34 18.71
CA VAL A 237 24.61 1.96 18.06
C VAL A 237 24.37 0.68 17.26
N LEU A 238 24.74 0.69 15.98
CA LEU A 238 24.65 -0.49 15.12
C LEU A 238 25.85 -1.42 15.34
N GLY A 239 25.76 -2.68 14.88
CA GLY A 239 26.87 -3.63 14.93
C GLY A 239 28.15 -3.15 14.20
N CYS A 240 27.99 -2.25 13.23
CA CYS A 240 29.08 -1.58 12.52
C CYS A 240 29.75 -0.42 13.30
N GLY A 241 29.32 -0.17 14.54
CA GLY A 241 29.86 0.88 15.41
C GLY A 241 29.32 2.30 15.15
N HIS A 242 28.47 2.51 14.15
CA HIS A 242 27.86 3.82 13.86
C HIS A 242 26.64 4.09 14.75
N GLU A 243 26.58 5.28 15.34
CA GLU A 243 25.51 5.74 16.22
C GLU A 243 24.51 6.65 15.50
N PHE A 244 23.22 6.46 15.78
CA PHE A 244 22.11 7.23 15.21
C PHE A 244 21.05 7.50 16.27
N HIS A 245 20.17 8.49 16.06
CA HIS A 245 18.94 8.56 16.86
C HIS A 245 18.08 7.32 16.60
N ALA A 246 17.54 6.70 17.66
CA ALA A 246 16.71 5.49 17.57
C ALA A 246 15.52 5.67 16.60
N ILE A 247 14.92 6.86 16.57
CA ILE A 247 13.82 7.20 15.66
C ILE A 247 14.29 7.26 14.20
N CYS A 248 15.49 7.81 13.95
CA CYS A 248 16.02 7.97 12.60
C CYS A 248 16.40 6.62 12.00
N ILE A 249 17.12 5.79 12.75
CA ILE A 249 17.51 4.45 12.26
C ILE A 249 16.31 3.53 12.11
N ARG A 250 15.32 3.61 13.01
CA ARG A 250 14.05 2.90 12.84
C ARG A 250 13.29 3.37 11.60
N GLY A 251 13.21 4.68 11.36
CA GLY A 251 12.62 5.23 10.15
C GLY A 251 13.32 4.74 8.88
N TRP A 252 14.64 4.68 8.89
CA TRP A 252 15.43 4.14 7.78
C TRP A 252 15.15 2.64 7.54
N CYS A 253 15.28 1.83 8.58
CA CYS A 253 15.18 0.37 8.45
C CYS A 253 13.75 -0.12 8.24
N VAL A 254 12.83 0.32 9.10
CA VAL A 254 11.45 -0.19 9.13
C VAL A 254 10.59 0.53 8.10
N VAL A 255 10.61 1.86 8.11
CA VAL A 255 9.72 2.67 7.26
C VAL A 255 10.28 2.77 5.84
N GLY A 256 11.58 3.02 5.69
CA GLY A 256 12.27 3.09 4.40
C GLY A 256 12.63 1.75 3.77
N LYS A 257 12.40 0.63 4.49
CA LYS A 257 12.75 -0.74 4.07
C LYS A 257 14.21 -0.87 3.63
N LYS A 258 15.12 -0.25 4.37
CA LYS A 258 16.57 -0.28 4.12
C LYS A 258 17.25 -1.15 5.17
N ASP A 259 17.77 -2.30 4.78
CA ASP A 259 18.47 -3.22 5.68
C ASP A 259 19.98 -2.96 5.78
N SER A 260 20.44 -1.77 5.38
CA SER A 260 21.86 -1.41 5.34
C SER A 260 22.15 -0.11 6.10
N CYS A 261 23.30 -0.01 6.75
CA CYS A 261 23.76 1.21 7.41
C CYS A 261 23.84 2.37 6.39
N PRO A 262 23.27 3.56 6.70
CA PRO A 262 23.34 4.73 5.80
C PRO A 262 24.76 5.19 5.48
N PHE A 263 25.72 4.91 6.36
CA PHE A 263 27.11 5.34 6.25
C PHE A 263 28.00 4.28 5.59
N CYS A 264 28.18 3.11 6.24
CA CYS A 264 29.10 2.08 5.75
C CYS A 264 28.45 1.02 4.83
N ARG A 265 27.12 1.05 4.64
CA ARG A 265 26.32 0.05 3.89
C ARG A 265 26.40 -1.40 4.39
N GLU A 266 26.94 -1.61 5.59
CA GLU A 266 26.91 -2.91 6.24
C GLU A 266 25.46 -3.30 6.58
N LYS A 267 25.14 -4.58 6.45
CA LYS A 267 23.80 -5.09 6.74
C LYS A 267 23.49 -4.94 8.23
N VAL A 268 22.32 -4.38 8.55
CA VAL A 268 21.86 -4.18 9.92
C VAL A 268 21.02 -5.36 10.37
N ASP A 269 21.24 -5.82 11.61
CA ASP A 269 20.36 -6.80 12.24
C ASP A 269 19.03 -6.12 12.65
N LEU A 270 17.97 -6.42 11.90
CA LEU A 270 16.64 -5.86 12.10
C LEU A 270 15.95 -6.37 13.36
N GLU A 271 16.39 -7.51 13.91
CA GLU A 271 15.81 -8.09 15.13
C GLU A 271 16.02 -7.15 16.34
N THR A 272 17.20 -6.54 16.43
CA THR A 272 17.56 -5.58 17.50
C THR A 272 16.68 -4.33 17.52
N LEU A 273 16.04 -4.01 16.39
CA LEU A 273 15.17 -2.84 16.25
C LEU A 273 13.69 -3.16 16.52
N LYS A 274 13.32 -4.44 16.67
CA LYS A 274 11.97 -4.89 17.02
C LYS A 274 11.79 -4.85 18.53
N GLN A 275 11.03 -3.88 19.03
CA GLN A 275 10.79 -3.74 20.46
C GLN A 275 9.40 -4.23 20.91
N ASN A 276 8.46 -4.50 19.98
CA ASN A 276 7.06 -4.72 20.33
C ASN A 276 6.57 -6.16 20.05
N PRO A 277 5.89 -6.81 21.01
CA PRO A 277 5.29 -8.15 20.82
C PRO A 277 4.11 -8.16 19.82
N TRP A 278 3.66 -6.99 19.37
CA TRP A 278 2.56 -6.82 18.42
C TRP A 278 2.97 -6.97 16.93
N ASP A 279 4.25 -7.26 16.66
CA ASP A 279 4.81 -7.43 15.30
C ASP A 279 4.04 -8.47 14.45
N ARG A 280 3.42 -9.48 15.07
CA ARG A 280 2.60 -10.47 14.35
C ARG A 280 1.35 -9.83 13.72
N HIS A 281 0.70 -8.89 14.40
CA HIS A 281 -0.48 -8.20 13.88
C HIS A 281 -0.07 -7.19 12.79
N GLU A 282 1.07 -6.52 12.97
CA GLU A 282 1.64 -5.67 11.94
C GLU A 282 2.02 -6.48 10.67
N LEU A 283 2.53 -7.71 10.83
CA LEU A 283 2.84 -8.61 9.71
C LEU A 283 1.58 -9.02 8.93
N LEU A 284 0.48 -9.36 9.62
CA LEU A 284 -0.80 -9.68 8.98
C LEU A 284 -1.34 -8.49 8.19
N TYR A 285 -1.24 -7.28 8.75
CA TYR A 285 -1.62 -6.06 8.04
C TYR A 285 -0.76 -5.82 6.81
N VAL A 286 0.56 -5.95 6.93
CA VAL A 286 1.49 -5.85 5.80
C VAL A 286 1.16 -6.85 4.69
N THR A 287 0.83 -8.08 5.07
CA THR A 287 0.40 -9.12 4.13
C THR A 287 -0.91 -8.74 3.45
N ALA A 288 -1.90 -8.23 4.21
CA ALA A 288 -3.16 -7.76 3.66
C ALA A 288 -2.96 -6.61 2.66
N LEU A 289 -2.04 -5.68 2.91
CA LEU A 289 -1.69 -4.62 1.95
C LEU A 289 -1.12 -5.18 0.64
N GLU A 290 -0.37 -6.28 0.69
CA GLU A 290 0.18 -6.92 -0.51
C GLU A 290 -0.91 -7.61 -1.34
N TYR A 291 -1.89 -8.25 -0.69
CA TYR A 291 -3.09 -8.73 -1.35
C TYR A 291 -3.92 -7.58 -1.94
N MET A 292 -4.04 -6.47 -1.22
CA MET A 292 -4.74 -5.28 -1.73
C MET A 292 -4.04 -4.70 -2.96
N ARG A 293 -2.70 -4.70 -2.99
CA ARG A 293 -1.95 -4.34 -4.20
C ARG A 293 -2.28 -5.26 -5.36
N PHE A 294 -2.31 -6.57 -5.11
CA PHE A 294 -2.71 -7.55 -6.11
C PHE A 294 -4.10 -7.23 -6.67
N PHE A 295 -5.06 -7.01 -5.79
CA PHE A 295 -6.44 -6.71 -6.15
C PHE A 295 -6.60 -5.41 -6.95
N VAL A 296 -6.08 -4.28 -6.43
CA VAL A 296 -6.29 -2.95 -7.06
C VAL A 296 -5.50 -2.79 -8.35
N SER A 297 -4.24 -3.24 -8.38
CA SER A 297 -3.38 -3.01 -9.55
C SER A 297 -3.56 -4.08 -10.61
N TRP A 298 -3.65 -5.36 -10.22
CA TRP A 298 -3.52 -6.44 -11.18
C TRP A 298 -4.85 -6.90 -11.75
N GLN A 299 -5.96 -6.80 -11.01
CA GLN A 299 -7.27 -7.16 -11.55
C GLN A 299 -7.65 -6.29 -12.76
N PRO A 300 -7.59 -4.94 -12.70
CA PRO A 300 -7.93 -4.10 -13.84
C PRO A 300 -6.98 -4.31 -15.02
N MET A 301 -5.67 -4.50 -14.76
CA MET A 301 -4.69 -4.81 -15.82
C MET A 301 -4.98 -6.16 -16.49
N THR A 302 -5.39 -7.16 -15.71
CA THR A 302 -5.76 -8.49 -16.23
C THR A 302 -7.01 -8.41 -17.09
N LEU A 303 -8.03 -7.69 -16.63
CA LEU A 303 -9.28 -7.50 -17.40
C LEU A 303 -9.03 -6.71 -18.69
N LEU A 304 -8.19 -5.69 -18.64
CA LEU A 304 -7.83 -4.90 -19.84
C LEU A 304 -7.03 -5.74 -20.84
N LEU A 305 -6.10 -6.58 -20.38
CA LEU A 305 -5.40 -7.53 -21.22
C LEU A 305 -6.37 -8.54 -21.84
N LEU A 306 -7.28 -9.10 -21.03
CA LEU A 306 -8.27 -10.06 -21.47
C LEU A 306 -9.21 -9.47 -22.53
N ALA A 307 -9.70 -8.26 -22.30
CA ALA A 307 -10.51 -7.53 -23.27
C ALA A 307 -9.74 -7.30 -24.59
N GLY A 308 -8.46 -6.96 -24.52
CA GLY A 308 -7.60 -6.85 -25.70
C GLY A 308 -7.44 -8.17 -26.45
N VAL A 309 -7.32 -9.29 -25.73
CA VAL A 309 -7.25 -10.64 -26.33
C VAL A 309 -8.57 -11.03 -26.98
N PHE A 310 -9.71 -10.76 -26.33
CA PHE A 310 -11.03 -11.05 -26.90
C PHE A 310 -11.30 -10.23 -28.16
N TRP A 311 -10.99 -8.93 -28.13
CA TRP A 311 -11.06 -8.07 -29.30
C TRP A 311 -10.17 -8.58 -30.45
N ALA A 312 -8.93 -8.97 -30.15
CA ALA A 312 -7.99 -9.47 -31.15
C ALA A 312 -8.39 -10.83 -31.74
N THR A 313 -9.08 -11.66 -30.97
CA THR A 313 -9.53 -12.99 -31.39
C THR A 313 -10.95 -12.99 -31.97
N GLY A 314 -11.65 -11.85 -31.94
CA GLY A 314 -13.03 -11.72 -32.38
C GLY A 314 -14.02 -12.54 -31.55
N LEU A 315 -13.68 -12.78 -30.27
CA LEU A 315 -14.46 -13.56 -29.29
C LEU A 315 -15.41 -12.67 -28.44
N ASP A 316 -15.66 -11.44 -28.90
CA ASP A 316 -16.55 -10.46 -28.28
C ASP A 316 -18.03 -10.87 -28.38
#